data_AF-A0A1W1HLG1-F1
#
_entry.id   AF-A0A1W1HLG1-F1
#
_cell.length_a   1.000
_cell.length_b   1.000
_cell.length_c   1.000
_cell.angle_alpha   90.00
_cell.angle_beta   90.00
_cell.angle_gamma   90.00
#
_symmetry.space_group_name_H-M   'P 1'
#
loop_
_entity.id
_entity.type
_entity.pdbx_description
1 polymer ?
#
loop_
_entity_poly.entity_id
_entity_poly.type
_entity_poly.pdbx_seq_one_letter_code
_entity_poly.pdbx_strand_id
1 'polypeptide(L)'
;MDRCPVCNASSEEQRVCRRCKAPLGKIMDLEQDAIEHREKAVKAFKENRFHEMFFHAKRCRGIVNSPENSQLLATAAILIRRFDLAYFLWHQKTAQ
;
A
#
# COMPACT_ATOMS: atom_id res chain seq x y z
N MET A 1 2.63 7.22 10.91
CA MET A 1 1.42 7.03 11.74
C MET A 1 1.39 8.04 12.87
N ASP A 2 0.35 8.87 12.95
CA ASP A 2 0.27 9.97 13.94
C ASP A 2 -0.55 9.62 15.19
N ARG A 3 -1.35 8.55 15.10
CA ARG A 3 -2.22 8.07 16.19
C ARG A 3 -2.12 6.58 16.38
N CYS A 4 -2.22 6.16 17.64
CA CYS A 4 -2.24 4.76 18.01
C CYS A 4 -3.57 4.11 17.57
N PRO A 5 -3.56 3.02 16.79
CA PRO A 5 -4.77 2.36 16.32
C PRO A 5 -5.58 1.68 17.44
N VAL A 6 -4.95 1.44 18.61
CA VAL A 6 -5.60 0.78 19.75
C VAL A 6 -6.34 1.78 20.65
N CYS A 7 -5.72 2.92 20.96
CA CYS A 7 -6.25 3.87 21.95
C CYS A 7 -6.43 5.30 21.43
N ASN A 8 -6.15 5.53 20.15
CA ASN A 8 -6.26 6.80 19.44
C ASN A 8 -5.43 7.96 20.05
N ALA A 9 -4.52 7.67 20.97
CA ALA A 9 -3.58 8.64 21.52
C ALA A 9 -2.55 9.04 20.45
N SER A 10 -2.05 10.28 20.50
CA SER A 10 -0.93 10.69 19.67
C SER A 10 0.26 9.75 19.88
N SER A 11 0.81 9.26 18.77
CA SER A 11 1.92 8.33 18.75
C SER A 11 2.94 8.81 17.72
N GLU A 12 3.47 10.01 17.93
CA GLU A 12 4.57 10.55 17.11
C GLU A 12 5.74 9.54 17.10
N GLU A 13 5.86 8.83 15.98
CA GLU A 13 6.96 7.93 15.56
C GLU A 13 7.43 6.89 16.59
N GLN A 14 6.60 6.58 17.59
CA GLN A 14 6.97 5.65 18.65
C GLN A 14 6.60 4.22 18.30
N ARG A 15 7.59 3.32 18.39
CA ARG A 15 7.39 1.86 18.27
C ARG A 15 6.53 1.25 19.38
N VAL A 16 6.27 1.98 20.46
CA VAL A 16 5.37 1.57 21.56
C VAL A 16 4.51 2.77 21.98
N CYS A 17 3.20 2.58 22.07
CA CYS A 17 2.30 3.65 22.51
C CYS A 17 2.55 4.04 23.97
N ARG A 18 2.76 5.33 24.29
CA ARG A 18 2.93 5.81 25.67
C ARG A 18 1.74 5.51 26.59
N ARG A 19 0.51 5.57 26.05
CA ARG A 19 -0.75 5.42 26.79
C ARG A 19 -1.12 3.96 27.06
N CYS A 20 -1.33 3.18 25.99
CA CYS A 20 -1.80 1.79 26.12
C CYS A 20 -0.68 0.75 26.07
N LYS A 21 0.59 1.16 25.89
CA LYS A 21 1.75 0.28 25.73
C LYS A 21 1.66 -0.72 24.57
N ALA A 22 0.71 -0.52 23.65
CA ALA A 22 0.60 -1.35 22.47
C ALA A 22 1.89 -1.30 21.64
N PRO A 23 2.39 -2.45 21.17
CA PRO A 23 3.55 -2.51 20.29
C PRO A 23 3.15 -2.05 18.88
N LEU A 24 3.55 -0.83 18.52
CA LEU A 24 3.27 -0.23 17.21
C LEU A 24 4.33 -0.59 16.16
N GLY A 25 5.53 -1.03 16.60
CA GLY A 25 6.66 -1.32 15.73
C GLY A 25 6.31 -2.20 14.53
N LYS A 26 5.57 -3.30 14.74
CA LYS A 26 5.16 -4.20 13.65
C LYS A 26 4.29 -3.52 12.59
N ILE A 27 3.43 -2.58 13.01
CA ILE A 27 2.56 -1.85 12.09
C ILE A 27 3.39 -0.84 11.30
N MET A 28 4.33 -0.16 11.97
CA MET A 28 5.26 0.75 11.31
C MET A 28 6.16 0.01 10.30
N ASP A 29 6.64 -1.19 10.66
CA ASP A 29 7.44 -2.03 9.76
C ASP A 29 6.61 -2.42 8.51
N LEU A 30 5.33 -2.76 8.66
CA LEU A 30 4.43 -3.00 7.53
C LEU A 30 4.19 -1.76 6.67
N GLU A 31 3.99 -0.59 7.29
CA GLU A 31 3.88 0.68 6.54
C GLU A 31 5.14 0.95 5.71
N GLN A 32 6.32 0.67 6.28
CA GLN A 32 7.59 0.79 5.58
C GLN A 32 7.70 -0.20 4.41
N ASP A 33 7.31 -1.46 4.61
CA ASP A 33 7.26 -2.47 3.55
C ASP A 33 6.35 -2.01 2.39
N ALA A 34 5.22 -1.36 2.69
CA ALA A 34 4.32 -0.83 1.67
C ALA A 34 5.00 0.25 0.82
N ILE A 35 5.77 1.14 1.44
CA ILE A 35 6.56 2.17 0.75
C ILE A 35 7.60 1.52 -0.15
N GLU A 36 8.37 0.56 0.36
CA GLU A 36 9.36 -0.14 -0.45
C GLU A 36 8.74 -0.88 -1.65
N HIS A 37 7.60 -1.53 -1.45
CA HIS A 37 6.88 -2.18 -2.55
C HIS A 37 6.42 -1.17 -3.59
N ARG A 38 5.97 0.03 -3.18
CA ARG A 38 5.60 1.10 -4.11
C ARG A 38 6.80 1.55 -4.95
N GLU A 39 7.96 1.77 -4.33
CA GLU A 39 9.19 2.15 -5.03
C GLU A 39 9.65 1.07 -6.02
N LYS A 40 9.62 -0.20 -5.60
CA LYS A 40 9.94 -1.35 -6.46
C LYS A 40 8.98 -1.44 -7.66
N ALA A 41 7.69 -1.17 -7.47
CA ALA A 41 6.73 -1.13 -8.56
C ALA A 41 7.03 0.00 -9.56
N VAL A 42 7.37 1.20 -9.07
CA VAL A 42 7.75 2.34 -9.92
C VAL A 42 9.04 2.06 -10.70
N LYS A 43 10.03 1.44 -10.05
CA LYS A 43 11.26 1.01 -10.72
C LYS A 43 10.98 -0.01 -11.82
N ALA A 44 10.18 -1.05 -11.51
CA ALA A 44 9.80 -2.07 -12.49
C ALA A 44 9.04 -1.47 -13.69
N PHE A 45 8.20 -0.45 -13.47
CA PHE A 45 7.56 0.29 -14.56
C PHE A 45 8.58 0.97 -15.48
N LYS A 46 9.56 1.71 -14.91
CA LYS A 46 10.62 2.39 -15.68
C LYS A 46 11.45 1.42 -16.53
N GLU A 47 11.57 0.17 -16.09
CA GLU A 47 12.34 -0.88 -16.75
C GLU A 47 11.48 -1.80 -17.63
N ASN A 48 10.20 -1.46 -17.85
CA ASN A 48 9.22 -2.26 -18.60
C ASN A 48 8.97 -3.69 -18.06
N ARG A 49 9.26 -3.93 -16.78
CA ARG A 49 9.06 -5.21 -16.08
C ARG A 49 7.66 -5.27 -15.48
N PHE A 50 6.63 -5.28 -16.34
CA PHE A 50 5.23 -5.07 -15.92
C PHE A 50 4.65 -6.17 -15.01
N HIS A 51 5.10 -7.41 -15.15
CA HIS A 51 4.71 -8.48 -14.22
C HIS A 51 5.25 -8.24 -12.80
N GLU A 52 6.48 -7.74 -12.68
CA GLU A 52 7.07 -7.35 -11.39
C GLU A 52 6.38 -6.11 -10.83
N MET A 53 6.08 -5.11 -11.67
CA MET A 53 5.27 -3.96 -11.28
C MET A 53 3.94 -4.41 -10.68
N PHE A 54 3.24 -5.33 -11.34
CA PHE A 54 1.97 -5.87 -10.84
C PHE A 54 2.11 -6.58 -9.50
N PHE A 55 3.15 -7.41 -9.33
CA PHE A 55 3.43 -8.08 -8.06
C PHE A 55 3.62 -7.07 -6.93
N HIS A 56 4.49 -6.07 -7.13
CA HIS A 56 4.80 -5.08 -6.11
C HIS A 56 3.61 -4.15 -5.82
N ALA A 57 2.87 -3.73 -6.85
CA ALA A 57 1.64 -2.94 -6.69
C ALA A 57 0.57 -3.69 -5.89
N LYS A 58 0.41 -5.00 -6.15
CA LYS A 58 -0.55 -5.84 -5.41
C LYS A 58 -0.17 -5.95 -3.93
N ARG A 59 1.12 -6.12 -3.64
CA ARG A 59 1.65 -6.17 -2.27
C ARG A 59 1.42 -4.86 -1.53
N CYS A 60 1.81 -3.73 -2.13
CA CYS A 60 1.63 -2.41 -1.54
C CYS A 60 0.16 -2.13 -1.18
N ARG A 61 -0.77 -2.36 -2.12
CA ARG A 61 -2.22 -2.19 -1.89
C ARG A 61 -2.77 -3.13 -0.79
N GLY A 62 -2.25 -4.35 -0.71
CA GLY A 62 -2.66 -5.31 0.32
C GLY A 62 -2.28 -4.89 1.73
N ILE A 63 -1.24 -4.07 1.89
CA ILE A 63 -0.82 -3.53 3.19
C ILE A 63 -1.53 -2.21 3.46
N VAL A 64 -1.47 -1.27 2.51
CA VAL A 64 -2.10 0.05 2.60
C VAL A 64 -3.10 0.20 1.48
N ASN A 65 -4.39 0.09 1.83
CA ASN A 65 -5.47 0.31 0.89
C ASN A 65 -5.74 1.82 0.75
N SER A 66 -5.03 2.47 -0.19
CA SER A 66 -5.26 3.87 -0.55
C SER A 66 -5.73 4.03 -2.00
N PRO A 67 -6.34 5.18 -2.36
CA PRO A 67 -6.69 5.49 -3.73
C PRO A 67 -5.50 5.45 -4.69
N GLU A 68 -4.32 5.90 -4.26
CA GLU A 68 -3.08 5.91 -5.05
C GLU A 68 -2.59 4.49 -5.32
N ASN A 69 -2.60 3.63 -4.29
CA ASN A 69 -2.18 2.24 -4.42
C ASN A 69 -3.16 1.42 -5.27
N SER A 70 -4.46 1.74 -5.20
CA SER A 70 -5.47 1.15 -6.08
C SER A 70 -5.28 1.56 -7.54
N GLN A 71 -4.94 2.83 -7.81
CA GLN A 71 -4.59 3.28 -9.15
C GLN A 71 -3.34 2.59 -9.68
N LEU A 72 -2.28 2.50 -8.86
CA LEU A 72 -1.03 1.83 -9.25
C LEU A 72 -1.28 0.38 -9.65
N LEU A 73 -2.10 -0.35 -8.89
CA LEU A 73 -2.45 -1.74 -9.22
C LEU A 73 -3.35 -1.84 -10.47
N ALA A 74 -4.32 -0.93 -10.63
CA ALA A 74 -5.16 -0.90 -11.83
C ALA A 74 -4.33 -0.66 -13.09
N THR A 75 -3.41 0.31 -13.07
CA THR A 75 -2.48 0.59 -14.17
C THR A 75 -1.59 -0.62 -14.45
N ALA A 76 -1.03 -1.26 -13.42
CA ALA A 76 -0.25 -2.47 -13.60
C ALA A 76 -1.07 -3.60 -14.25
N ALA A 77 -2.34 -3.76 -13.86
CA ALA A 77 -3.26 -4.76 -14.42
C ALA A 77 -3.54 -4.50 -15.91
N ILE A 78 -3.69 -3.24 -16.33
CA ILE A 78 -3.83 -2.87 -17.75
C ILE A 78 -2.60 -3.31 -18.54
N LEU A 79 -1.39 -3.01 -18.03
CA LEU A 79 -0.12 -3.30 -18.72
C LEU A 79 0.12 -4.80 -18.90
N ILE A 80 -0.40 -5.65 -18.00
CA ILE A 80 -0.36 -7.11 -18.13
C ILE A 80 -1.65 -7.72 -18.71
N ARG A 81 -2.50 -6.90 -19.34
CA ARG A 81 -3.76 -7.30 -20.02
C ARG A 81 -4.79 -8.01 -19.14
N ARG A 82 -4.81 -7.71 -17.83
CA ARG A 82 -5.85 -8.17 -16.89
C ARG A 82 -6.96 -7.12 -16.77
N PHE A 83 -7.71 -6.93 -17.86
CA PHE A 83 -8.68 -5.84 -17.98
C PHE A 83 -9.84 -5.94 -16.99
N ASP A 84 -10.35 -7.14 -16.70
CA ASP A 84 -11.42 -7.35 -15.72
C ASP A 84 -11.01 -6.83 -14.33
N LEU A 85 -9.78 -7.16 -13.93
CA LEU A 85 -9.22 -6.71 -12.66
C LEU A 85 -8.99 -5.19 -12.67
N ALA A 86 -8.47 -4.64 -13.77
CA ALA A 86 -8.27 -3.20 -13.88
C ALA A 86 -9.59 -2.43 -13.73
N TYR A 87 -10.64 -2.89 -14.40
CA TYR A 87 -11.98 -2.31 -14.33
C TYR A 87 -12.53 -2.36 -12.90
N PHE A 88 -12.48 -3.54 -12.26
CA PHE A 88 -12.93 -3.71 -10.89
C PHE A 88 -12.22 -2.77 -9.90
N LEU A 89 -10.88 -2.68 -10.01
CA LEU A 89 -10.07 -1.82 -9.14
C LEU A 89 -10.35 -0.34 -9.35
N TRP A 90 -10.61 0.07 -10.59
CA TRP A 90 -10.93 1.45 -10.94
C TRP A 90 -12.27 1.88 -10.32
N HIS A 91 -13.27 1.00 -10.33
CA HIS A 91 -14.57 1.28 -9.73
C HIS A 91 -14.56 1.23 -8.20
N GLN A 92 -13.72 0.40 -7.58
CA GLN A 92 -13.55 0.44 -6.12
C GLN A 92 -12.98 1.77 -5.64
N LYS A 93 -12.12 2.43 -6.43
CA LYS A 93 -11.58 3.76 -6.12
C LYS A 93 -12.70 4.82 -6.06
N THR A 94 -13.71 4.75 -6.93
CA THR A 94 -14.77 5.76 -7.01
C THR A 94 -15.81 5.66 -5.89
N ALA A 95 -15.78 4.60 -5.09
CA ALA A 95 -16.74 4.34 -4.03
C ALA A 95 -16.22 4.68 -2.61
N GLN A 96 -14.97 5.13 -2.48
CA GLN A 96 -14.34 5.60 -1.24
C GLN A 96 -14.19 7.13 -1.27
#